data_AF-A0A838U5Q6-F1
#
_entry.id   AF-A0A838U5Q6-F1
#
_cell.length_a   1.000
_cell.length_b   1.000
_cell.length_c   1.000
_cell.angle_alpha   90.00
_cell.angle_beta   90.00
_cell.angle_gamma   90.00
#
_symmetry.space_group_name_H-M   'P 1'
#
loop_
_entity.id
_entity.type
_entity.pdbx_description
1 polymer ?
#
loop_
_entity_poly.entity_id
_entity_poly.type
_entity_poly.pdbx_seq_one_letter_code
_entity_poly.pdbx_strand_id
1 'polypeptide(L)'
;MEARWWCQWDNSPRWEAKYPTFNARVETMHEKKLWPKLLEKAQRCLFPIDSFYEWPVKGKGRPPVEIFLKGREPFTLAGLWSRYYENGKTRYSFASFTTEPNPFMRPLHDTAMPVILTSLDEQKLWLLEGDEALLRPYEAEMEYQELPDTLEKLFPEENRKY
;
A
#
# COMPACT_ATOMS: atom_id res chain seq x y z
N MET A 1 20.65 7.47 5.10
CA MET A 1 19.99 7.55 3.78
C MET A 1 18.56 7.97 4.04
N GLU A 2 18.19 9.13 3.54
CA GLU A 2 16.85 9.68 3.66
C GLU A 2 15.97 9.05 2.58
N ALA A 3 14.77 8.65 2.95
CA ALA A 3 13.90 7.98 2.02
C ALA A 3 12.89 8.99 1.44
N ARG A 4 12.86 9.11 0.12
CA ARG A 4 12.05 10.04 -0.69
C ARG A 4 11.09 9.19 -1.53
N TRP A 5 9.78 9.48 -1.48
CA TRP A 5 8.74 8.51 -1.90
C TRP A 5 7.56 9.18 -2.58
N TRP A 6 6.90 8.37 -3.39
CA TRP A 6 5.92 8.79 -4.37
C TRP A 6 4.62 9.24 -3.71
N CYS A 7 4.27 8.64 -2.57
CA CYS A 7 3.19 9.09 -1.69
C CYS A 7 3.71 10.17 -0.75
N GLN A 8 3.23 11.40 -0.95
CA GLN A 8 3.50 12.56 -0.11
C GLN A 8 2.20 13.07 0.50
N TRP A 9 2.27 13.60 1.72
CA TRP A 9 1.12 14.20 2.39
C TRP A 9 0.81 15.64 1.91
N ASP A 10 1.69 16.25 1.11
CA ASP A 10 1.52 17.61 0.62
C ASP A 10 1.34 17.69 -0.90
N ASN A 11 0.71 18.77 -1.37
CA ASN A 11 0.52 19.09 -2.81
C ASN A 11 1.83 19.51 -3.50
N SER A 12 2.97 18.99 -3.05
CA SER A 12 4.24 19.26 -3.71
C SER A 12 4.28 18.63 -5.09
N PRO A 13 5.04 19.23 -6.04
CA PRO A 13 5.17 18.69 -7.37
C PRO A 13 5.56 17.21 -7.31
N ARG A 14 4.89 16.36 -8.11
CA ARG A 14 5.29 14.96 -8.30
C ARG A 14 6.77 14.95 -8.69
N TRP A 15 7.63 14.44 -7.82
CA TRP A 15 9.04 14.29 -8.12
C TRP A 15 9.22 13.04 -8.97
N GLU A 16 10.16 13.06 -9.91
CA GLU A 16 10.58 11.87 -10.63
C GLU A 16 11.30 10.94 -9.66
N ALA A 17 10.52 10.05 -9.07
CA ALA A 17 11.06 9.02 -8.22
C ALA A 17 11.99 8.13 -9.00
N LYS A 18 13.30 8.17 -8.67
CA LYS A 18 14.28 7.27 -9.29
C LYS A 18 13.84 5.81 -9.16
N TYR A 19 13.08 5.48 -8.11
CA TYR A 19 12.46 4.17 -7.92
C TYR A 19 11.02 4.34 -7.41
N PRO A 20 10.04 3.57 -7.92
CA PRO A 20 8.69 3.53 -7.38
C PRO A 20 8.72 2.77 -6.06
N THR A 21 8.59 3.49 -4.94
CA THR A 21 8.83 2.92 -3.62
C THR A 21 7.58 2.91 -2.72
N PHE A 22 6.40 3.16 -3.28
CA PHE A 22 5.14 3.22 -2.53
C PHE A 22 4.72 1.87 -1.90
N ASN A 23 5.21 0.74 -2.43
CA ASN A 23 4.97 -0.60 -1.91
C ASN A 23 6.25 -1.24 -1.34
N ALA A 24 6.23 -1.55 -0.04
CA ALA A 24 7.23 -2.33 0.67
C ALA A 24 6.87 -3.81 0.61
N ARG A 25 7.51 -4.55 -0.30
CA ARG A 25 7.23 -5.98 -0.48
C ARG A 25 7.86 -6.81 0.65
N VAL A 26 7.03 -7.44 1.47
CA VAL A 26 7.42 -8.18 2.69
C VAL A 26 8.50 -9.21 2.40
N GLU A 27 8.38 -9.97 1.32
CA GLU A 27 9.29 -11.06 0.95
C GLU A 27 10.73 -10.58 0.70
N THR A 28 10.91 -9.31 0.32
CA THR A 28 12.24 -8.75 0.01
C THR A 28 12.61 -7.59 0.91
N MET A 29 11.80 -7.25 1.92
CA MET A 29 11.96 -5.99 2.64
C MET A 29 13.30 -5.92 3.38
N HIS A 30 13.76 -7.03 3.94
CA HIS A 30 15.03 -7.13 4.68
C HIS A 30 16.27 -7.12 3.77
N GLU A 31 16.11 -7.47 2.50
CA GLU A 31 17.20 -7.46 1.51
C GLU A 31 17.47 -6.06 0.95
N LYS A 32 16.46 -5.17 1.00
CA LYS A 32 16.62 -3.80 0.52
C LYS A 32 17.33 -2.94 1.57
N LYS A 33 18.15 -2.01 1.11
CA LYS A 33 18.88 -1.07 2.00
C LYS A 33 17.98 -0.07 2.74
N LEU A 34 16.72 0.04 2.33
CA LEU A 34 15.83 1.14 2.70
C LEU A 34 14.94 0.80 3.89
N TRP A 35 14.23 -0.32 3.81
CA TRP A 35 13.20 -0.73 4.77
C TRP A 35 13.74 -1.06 6.17
N PRO A 36 14.86 -1.81 6.32
CA PRO A 36 15.40 -2.15 7.64
C PRO A 36 15.70 -0.91 8.47
N LYS A 37 16.20 0.16 7.83
CA LYS A 37 16.50 1.42 8.52
C LYS A 37 15.27 2.15 9.04
N LEU A 38 14.11 1.98 8.40
CA LEU A 38 12.86 2.56 8.87
C LEU A 38 12.23 1.73 9.98
N LEU A 39 12.32 0.40 9.86
CA LEU A 39 11.89 -0.56 10.89
C LEU A 39 12.68 -0.35 12.19
N GLU A 40 14.01 -0.27 12.12
CA GLU A 40 14.92 0.01 13.25
C GLU A 40 14.58 1.34 13.96
N LYS A 41 14.12 2.34 13.21
CA LYS A 41 13.74 3.65 13.74
C LYS A 41 12.29 3.73 14.22
N ALA A 42 11.56 2.62 14.20
CA ALA A 42 10.14 2.57 14.51
C ALA A 42 9.29 3.58 13.70
N GLN A 43 9.65 3.82 12.44
CA GLN A 43 8.90 4.73 11.56
C GLN A 43 7.71 4.02 10.91
N ARG A 44 6.81 3.50 11.74
CA ARG A 44 5.62 2.76 11.35
C ARG A 44 4.39 3.68 11.31
N CYS A 45 3.47 3.41 10.40
CA CYS A 45 2.20 4.12 10.28
C CYS A 45 1.08 3.16 9.86
N LEU A 46 -0.15 3.67 9.92
CA LEU A 46 -1.36 3.02 9.42
C LEU A 46 -1.98 3.90 8.34
N PHE A 47 -2.46 3.28 7.26
CA PHE A 47 -3.27 3.97 6.25
C PHE A 47 -4.74 3.60 6.45
N PRO A 48 -5.57 4.47 7.05
CA PRO A 48 -7.01 4.22 7.12
C PRO A 48 -7.64 4.38 5.73
N ILE A 49 -8.32 3.35 5.25
CA ILE A 49 -8.98 3.33 3.93
C ILE A 49 -10.31 2.59 4.01
N ASP A 50 -11.23 2.96 3.10
CA ASP A 50 -12.50 2.25 2.91
C ASP A 50 -12.37 1.14 1.86
N SER A 51 -11.49 1.35 0.88
CA SER A 51 -11.26 0.45 -0.26
C SER A 51 -9.94 0.78 -0.97
N PHE A 52 -9.52 -0.12 -1.86
CA PHE A 52 -8.43 0.12 -2.81
C PHE A 52 -8.81 -0.40 -4.19
N TYR A 53 -8.11 0.07 -5.22
CA TYR A 53 -8.43 -0.27 -6.60
C TYR A 53 -7.38 -1.20 -7.19
N GLU A 54 -7.81 -2.12 -8.05
CA GLU A 54 -6.93 -3.01 -8.80
C GLU A 54 -7.36 -3.16 -10.25
N TRP A 55 -6.41 -3.52 -11.10
CA TRP A 55 -6.63 -3.82 -12.52
C TRP A 55 -6.51 -5.33 -12.75
N PRO A 56 -7.62 -6.04 -13.01
CA PRO A 56 -7.61 -7.49 -13.15
C PRO A 56 -6.58 -7.99 -14.19
N VAL A 57 -5.59 -8.77 -13.75
CA VAL A 57 -4.57 -9.37 -14.64
C VAL A 57 -5.14 -10.46 -15.54
N LYS A 58 -6.22 -11.14 -15.11
CA LYS A 58 -6.93 -12.14 -15.89
C LYS A 58 -8.19 -11.56 -16.53
N GLY A 59 -8.23 -11.61 -17.86
CA GLY A 59 -9.32 -11.08 -18.68
C GLY A 59 -8.94 -9.75 -19.30
N LYS A 60 -8.35 -9.81 -20.50
CA LYS A 60 -7.94 -8.62 -21.25
C LYS A 60 -9.17 -7.72 -21.48
N GLY A 61 -9.09 -6.47 -21.04
CA GLY A 61 -10.18 -5.49 -21.18
C GLY A 61 -11.26 -5.56 -20.11
N ARG A 62 -11.03 -6.26 -18.98
CA ARG A 62 -11.90 -6.11 -17.81
C ARG A 62 -11.75 -4.71 -17.20
N PRO A 63 -12.85 -4.12 -16.71
CA PRO A 63 -12.79 -2.83 -16.03
C PRO A 63 -11.96 -2.95 -14.74
N PRO A 64 -11.37 -1.84 -14.25
CA PRO A 64 -10.78 -1.80 -12.91
C PRO A 64 -11.84 -2.13 -11.87
N VAL A 65 -11.39 -2.67 -10.74
CA VAL A 65 -12.27 -3.04 -9.63
C VAL A 65 -11.94 -2.24 -8.39
N GLU A 66 -12.96 -1.89 -7.62
CA GLU A 66 -12.82 -1.46 -6.23
C GLU A 66 -12.92 -2.69 -5.33
N ILE A 67 -11.96 -2.87 -4.43
CA ILE A 67 -11.88 -3.97 -3.47
C ILE A 67 -12.08 -3.42 -2.07
N PHE A 68 -12.95 -4.06 -1.30
CA PHE A 68 -13.32 -3.67 0.07
C PHE A 68 -13.56 -4.90 0.96
N LEU A 69 -13.58 -4.71 2.27
CA LEU A 69 -13.92 -5.78 3.20
C LEU A 69 -15.43 -6.00 3.24
N LYS A 70 -15.85 -7.24 3.53
CA LYS A 70 -17.26 -7.57 3.68
C LYS A 70 -17.94 -6.62 4.67
N GLY A 71 -19.11 -6.09 4.28
CA GLY A 71 -19.85 -5.11 5.06
C GLY A 71 -19.37 -3.65 4.89
N ARG A 72 -18.34 -3.39 4.07
CA ARG A 72 -17.76 -2.05 3.83
C ARG A 72 -17.25 -1.37 5.11
N GLU A 73 -16.78 -2.17 6.06
CA GLU A 73 -16.10 -1.65 7.24
C GLU A 73 -14.74 -1.05 6.83
N PRO A 74 -14.41 0.18 7.29
CA PRO A 74 -13.08 0.74 7.09
C PRO A 74 -12.00 -0.13 7.71
N PHE A 75 -10.83 -0.13 7.11
CA PHE A 75 -9.68 -0.91 7.58
C PHE A 75 -8.39 -0.12 7.43
N THR A 76 -7.30 -0.70 7.92
CA THR A 76 -5.98 -0.06 7.83
C THR A 76 -5.00 -0.91 7.06
N LEU A 77 -4.09 -0.25 6.34
CA LEU A 77 -2.90 -0.90 5.79
C LEU A 77 -1.71 -0.69 6.71
N ALA A 78 -0.89 -1.72 6.89
CA ALA A 78 0.40 -1.59 7.55
C ALA A 78 1.35 -0.75 6.68
N GLY A 79 2.02 0.23 7.27
CA GLY A 79 2.86 1.17 6.53
C GLY A 79 4.12 1.61 7.25
N LEU A 80 4.99 2.24 6.46
CA LEU A 80 6.17 2.96 6.90
C LEU A 80 6.09 4.42 6.49
N TRP A 81 6.75 5.28 7.26
CA TRP A 81 6.94 6.68 6.92
C TRP A 81 8.41 7.09 6.99
N SER A 82 8.74 8.19 6.34
CA SER A 82 10.05 8.82 6.38
C SER A 82 9.89 10.33 6.42
N ARG A 83 10.88 11.01 7.00
CA ARG A 83 11.03 12.46 6.88
C ARG A 83 12.36 12.79 6.24
N TYR A 84 12.38 13.87 5.47
CA TYR A 84 13.58 14.39 4.85
C TYR A 84 13.48 15.91 4.73
N TYR A 85 14.63 16.58 4.64
CA TYR A 85 14.68 18.03 4.48
C TYR A 85 14.98 18.40 3.04
N GLU A 86 14.19 19.29 2.46
CA GLU A 86 14.33 19.72 1.08
C GLU A 86 13.86 21.17 0.93
N ASN A 87 14.66 22.00 0.26
CA ASN A 87 14.31 23.40 -0.04
C ASN A 87 13.84 24.21 1.17
N GLY A 88 14.51 24.04 2.31
CA GLY A 88 14.15 24.77 3.53
C GLY A 88 12.97 24.18 4.32
N LYS A 89 12.40 23.04 3.88
CA LYS A 89 11.17 22.46 4.44
C LYS A 89 11.36 20.99 4.81
N THR A 90 10.72 20.58 5.90
CA THR A 90 10.59 19.16 6.23
C THR A 90 9.46 18.57 5.39
N ARG A 91 9.74 17.45 4.73
CA ARG A 91 8.78 16.66 3.97
C ARG A 91 8.57 15.29 4.60
N TYR A 92 7.39 14.73 4.37
CA TYR A 92 7.00 13.40 4.80
C TYR A 92 6.58 12.55 3.63
N SER A 93 6.84 11.26 3.75
CA SER A 93 6.70 10.32 2.66
C SER A 93 6.42 8.94 3.21
N PHE A 94 5.65 8.15 2.45
CA PHE A 94 5.01 6.95 2.99
C PHE A 94 5.07 5.78 2.01
N ALA A 95 5.02 4.57 2.56
CA ALA A 95 4.89 3.32 1.81
C ALA A 95 4.01 2.33 2.59
N SER A 96 3.13 1.62 1.89
CA SER A 96 2.37 0.50 2.48
C SER A 96 3.15 -0.80 2.31
N PHE A 97 2.90 -1.78 3.18
CA PHE A 97 3.39 -3.14 2.98
C PHE A 97 2.51 -3.90 2.00
N THR A 98 3.15 -4.72 1.16
CA THR A 98 2.50 -5.70 0.32
C THR A 98 3.09 -7.10 0.56
N THR A 99 2.26 -8.12 0.41
CA THR A 99 2.56 -9.53 0.67
C THR A 99 2.01 -10.40 -0.47
N GLU A 100 2.21 -11.72 -0.44
CA GLU A 100 1.62 -12.59 -1.44
C GLU A 100 0.08 -12.52 -1.46
N PRO A 101 -0.55 -12.65 -2.65
CA PRO A 101 -2.00 -12.57 -2.74
C PRO A 101 -2.68 -13.83 -2.17
N ASN A 102 -3.74 -13.61 -1.39
CA ASN A 102 -4.67 -14.65 -0.97
C ASN A 102 -5.48 -15.22 -2.17
N PRO A 103 -6.25 -16.31 -2.00
CA PRO A 103 -7.02 -16.90 -3.10
C PRO A 103 -8.02 -15.95 -3.78
N PHE A 104 -8.57 -14.98 -3.05
CA PHE A 104 -9.45 -13.94 -3.59
C PHE A 104 -8.71 -12.96 -4.49
N MET A 105 -7.50 -12.53 -4.09
CA MET A 105 -6.70 -11.55 -4.82
C MET A 105 -6.04 -12.13 -6.07
N ARG A 106 -5.61 -13.40 -6.07
CA ARG A 106 -4.85 -14.01 -7.18
C ARG A 106 -5.46 -13.84 -8.59
N PRO A 107 -6.79 -13.92 -8.81
CA PRO A 107 -7.38 -13.68 -10.12
C PRO A 107 -7.37 -12.19 -10.53
N LEU A 108 -7.34 -11.27 -9.56
CA LEU A 108 -7.33 -9.83 -9.76
C LEU A 108 -5.91 -9.30 -9.91
N HIS A 109 -5.00 -9.71 -9.02
CA HIS A 109 -3.59 -9.38 -9.06
C HIS A 109 -2.77 -10.54 -8.49
N ASP A 110 -1.93 -11.16 -9.33
CA ASP A 110 -1.27 -12.44 -9.02
C ASP A 110 0.08 -12.27 -8.33
N THR A 111 0.62 -11.05 -8.26
CA THR A 111 1.93 -10.81 -7.67
C THR A 111 1.88 -10.27 -6.26
N ALA A 112 0.84 -9.57 -5.82
CA ALA A 112 0.83 -8.95 -4.49
C ALA A 112 -0.58 -8.58 -4.01
N MET A 113 -0.73 -8.41 -2.69
CA MET A 113 -1.84 -7.68 -2.09
C MET A 113 -1.34 -6.80 -0.93
N PRO A 114 -2.08 -5.75 -0.53
CA PRO A 114 -1.74 -4.97 0.66
C PRO A 114 -1.80 -5.80 1.95
N VAL A 115 -0.96 -5.46 2.92
CA VAL A 115 -1.07 -5.99 4.30
C VAL A 115 -2.18 -5.24 5.04
N ILE A 116 -3.26 -5.94 5.35
CA ILE A 116 -4.48 -5.38 5.98
C ILE A 116 -4.47 -5.71 7.48
N LEU A 117 -4.67 -4.69 8.32
CA LEU A 117 -4.86 -4.80 9.76
C LEU A 117 -6.26 -4.30 10.11
N THR A 118 -7.07 -5.14 10.76
CA THR A 118 -8.50 -4.87 10.97
C THR A 118 -8.84 -4.60 12.43
N SER A 119 -8.16 -5.26 13.35
CA SER A 119 -8.41 -5.08 14.77
C SER A 119 -7.54 -3.96 15.37
N LEU A 120 -8.05 -3.32 16.42
CA LEU A 120 -7.29 -2.34 17.18
C LEU A 120 -6.01 -2.95 17.80
N ASP A 121 -6.03 -4.24 18.13
CA ASP A 121 -4.88 -4.93 18.72
C ASP A 121 -3.78 -5.16 17.68
N GLU A 122 -4.11 -5.63 16.48
CA GLU A 122 -3.15 -5.70 15.36
C GLU A 122 -2.55 -4.32 15.04
N GLN A 123 -3.38 -3.28 15.00
CA GLN A 123 -2.94 -1.91 14.76
C GLN A 123 -1.96 -1.42 15.85
N LYS A 124 -2.23 -1.70 17.13
CA LYS A 124 -1.35 -1.36 18.25
C LYS A 124 -0.05 -2.14 18.21
N LEU A 125 -0.11 -3.46 18.02
CA LEU A 125 1.06 -4.33 17.89
C LEU A 125 1.96 -3.84 16.76
N TRP A 126 1.39 -3.47 15.61
CA TRP A 126 2.16 -2.90 14.53
C TRP A 126 2.80 -1.56 14.93
N LEU A 127 2.01 -0.58 15.35
CA LEU A 127 2.53 0.77 15.62
C LEU A 127 3.57 0.78 16.76
N LEU A 128 3.28 0.11 17.87
CA LEU A 128 4.06 0.21 19.10
C LEU A 128 5.20 -0.80 19.12
N GLU A 129 4.94 -2.04 18.72
CA GLU A 129 5.89 -3.16 18.89
C GLU A 129 6.60 -3.50 17.58
N GLY A 130 5.98 -3.18 16.44
CA GLY A 130 6.53 -3.53 15.12
C GLY A 130 6.49 -5.03 14.85
N ASP A 131 5.45 -5.71 15.33
CA ASP A 131 5.30 -7.15 15.16
C ASP A 131 5.19 -7.52 13.68
N GLU A 132 6.29 -8.05 13.12
CA GLU A 132 6.36 -8.46 11.72
C GLU A 132 5.52 -9.71 11.42
N ALA A 133 5.05 -10.46 12.44
CA ALA A 133 4.12 -11.58 12.23
C ALA A 133 2.76 -11.12 11.66
N LEU A 134 2.45 -9.82 11.78
CA LEU A 134 1.28 -9.19 11.19
C LEU A 134 1.41 -8.95 9.68
N LEU A 135 2.63 -9.00 9.13
CA LEU A 135 2.91 -8.72 7.72
C LEU A 135 2.61 -9.93 6.83
N ARG A 136 1.35 -10.37 6.87
CA ARG A 136 0.85 -11.59 6.23
C ARG A 136 -0.39 -11.33 5.36
N PRO A 137 -0.76 -12.24 4.44
CA PRO A 137 -1.97 -12.09 3.65
C PRO A 137 -3.23 -12.04 4.53
N TYR A 138 -4.19 -11.22 4.13
CA TYR A 138 -5.49 -11.17 4.82
C TYR A 138 -6.29 -12.45 4.57
N GLU A 139 -6.83 -13.04 5.63
CA GLU A 139 -7.46 -14.37 5.59
C GLU A 139 -9.00 -14.33 5.58
N ALA A 140 -9.61 -13.19 5.89
CA ALA A 140 -11.06 -13.06 5.94
C ALA A 140 -11.66 -12.64 4.58
N GLU A 141 -12.99 -12.59 4.54
CA GLU A 141 -13.75 -12.31 3.32
C GLU A 141 -13.52 -10.87 2.81
N MET A 142 -13.36 -10.78 1.50
CA MET A 142 -13.22 -9.55 0.73
C MET A 142 -14.22 -9.58 -0.41
N GLU A 143 -14.65 -8.41 -0.86
CA GLU A 143 -15.57 -8.23 -1.97
C GLU A 143 -15.00 -7.23 -2.96
N TYR A 144 -15.46 -7.28 -4.21
CA TYR A 144 -15.12 -6.27 -5.20
C TYR A 144 -16.34 -5.87 -6.02
N GLN A 145 -16.28 -4.66 -6.58
CA GLN A 145 -17.20 -4.21 -7.62
C GLN A 145 -16.44 -3.67 -8.82
N GLU A 146 -16.95 -3.93 -10.01
CA GLU A 146 -16.40 -3.36 -11.25
C GLU A 146 -16.71 -1.86 -11.31
N LEU A 147 -15.71 -1.07 -11.69
CA LEU A 147 -15.88 0.36 -11.83
C LEU A 147 -16.54 0.71 -13.17
N PRO A 148 -17.45 1.69 -13.20
CA PRO A 148 -17.97 2.20 -14.45
C PRO A 148 -16.87 2.88 -15.29
N ASP A 149 -16.99 2.77 -16.61
CA ASP A 149 -16.07 3.34 -17.62
C ASP A 149 -15.77 4.83 -17.42
N THR A 150 -16.66 5.56 -16.75
CA THR A 150 -16.46 6.99 -16.42
C THR A 150 -15.37 7.21 -15.39
N LEU A 151 -15.24 6.32 -14.40
CA LEU A 151 -14.18 6.39 -13.39
C LEU A 151 -12.85 5.90 -13.95
N GLU A 152 -12.86 5.02 -14.94
CA GLU A 152 -11.65 4.61 -15.65
C GLU A 152 -10.90 5.80 -16.27
N LYS A 153 -11.64 6.82 -16.73
CA LYS A 153 -11.07 8.07 -17.28
C LYS A 153 -10.34 8.92 -16.25
N LEU A 154 -10.62 8.74 -14.95
CA LEU A 154 -9.88 9.40 -13.87
C LEU A 154 -8.51 8.76 -13.62
N PHE A 155 -8.29 7.53 -14.10
CA PHE A 155 -7.05 6.77 -13.94
C PHE A 155 -6.46 6.41 -15.32
N PRO A 156 -5.84 7.38 -16.03
CA PRO A 156 -5.26 7.12 -17.34
C PRO A 156 -4.18 6.02 -17.28
N GLU A 157 -4.00 5.29 -18.38
CA GLU A 157 -3.14 4.09 -18.46
C GLU A 157 -1.71 4.29 -17.97
N GLU A 158 -1.17 5.49 -18.15
CA GLU A 158 0.14 5.91 -17.63
C GLU A 158 0.28 5.80 -16.10
N ASN A 159 -0.83 5.87 -15.36
CA ASN A 159 -0.89 5.71 -13.92
C ASN A 159 -1.18 4.26 -13.47
N ARG A 160 -1.41 3.32 -14.40
CA ARG A 160 -1.78 1.91 -14.11
C ARG A 160 -0.59 0.96 -14.02
N LYS A 161 0.65 1.45 -14.13
CA LYS A 161 1.86 0.63 -14.30
C LYS A 161 2.60 0.29 -13.01
N TYR A 162 2.02 0.54 -11.83
CA TYR A 162 2.73 0.47 -10.57
C TYR A 162 1.95 -0.31 -9.53
#